data_AF-D9UNY7-F1
#
_entry.id   AF-D9UNY7-F1
#
_cell.length_a   1.000
_cell.length_b   1.000
_cell.length_c   1.000
_cell.angle_alpha   90.00
_cell.angle_beta   90.00
_cell.angle_gamma   90.00
#
_symmetry.space_group_name_H-M   'P 1'
#
loop_
_entity.id
_entity.type
_entity.pdbx_description
1 polymer ?
#
loop_
_entity_poly.entity_id
_entity_poly.type
_entity_poly.pdbx_seq_one_letter_code
_entity_poly.pdbx_strand_id
1 'polypeptide(L)'
;MSDGHDERARGFAAFPAHRADRGRGRSWWSRAWAEAVEDGWPAGATPRKGQAVARSGLLGPLTVGPGHIAAQVYEEVDEPYTVALALPELDNEQWNALWERVADRPAQTAALLAGELPPDLLEAAEDARLGLLPGYGELDADCGCEAPDHPCAHAVALAWQFSWLLDEDPGLLLLVRGRGWGTALEELRSVLFLRALNEDEPADEDTVPSDAPTAEGTPPAEAYALPRVPLPDLPPLPAPVEDTAEPVTGIEADPLERLVADAAARAAGLLAYVLGTADAPPPPLDRWQDTVRIAATHPDPWVPARLRDACGRPDELDRAAEAWRCGGAEGLRVLEETWQPDASAVTRARTSLSTGWEDETLPAPVLGDNHWTLPARGLQLRYGRDARWYPYRDRSGTWWPAGPPTHDPALALSELLEG
;
A
#
# COMPACT_ATOMS: atom_id res chain seq x y z
N MET A 1 12.13 -9.73 -5.98
CA MET A 1 12.28 -10.58 -4.77
C MET A 1 11.25 -10.20 -3.71
N SER A 2 9.99 -9.94 -4.11
CA SER A 2 8.90 -9.51 -3.21
C SER A 2 7.94 -10.64 -2.84
N ASP A 3 8.07 -11.81 -3.48
CA ASP A 3 7.05 -12.86 -3.51
C ASP A 3 6.74 -13.49 -2.14
N GLY A 4 7.73 -13.57 -1.24
CA GLY A 4 7.59 -14.33 0.01
C GLY A 4 6.89 -13.61 1.16
N HIS A 5 6.28 -12.43 0.94
CA HIS A 5 5.58 -11.69 2.01
C HIS A 5 4.07 -11.95 2.03
N ASP A 6 3.46 -12.24 0.87
CA ASP A 6 2.01 -12.43 0.74
C ASP A 6 1.56 -13.87 1.00
N GLU A 7 2.46 -14.84 0.81
CA GLU A 7 2.25 -16.25 1.19
C GLU A 7 2.53 -16.52 2.68
N ARG A 8 2.65 -15.47 3.51
CA ARG A 8 2.87 -15.64 4.95
C ARG A 8 1.56 -15.85 5.69
N ALA A 9 1.65 -16.57 6.81
CA ALA A 9 0.57 -16.67 7.74
C ALA A 9 0.13 -15.27 8.24
N ARG A 10 -1.17 -15.01 8.20
CA ARG A 10 -1.84 -13.77 8.61
C ARG A 10 -2.59 -14.01 9.91
N GLY A 11 -2.40 -13.10 10.87
CA GLY A 11 -3.10 -13.11 12.16
C GLY A 11 -4.34 -12.22 12.14
N PHE A 12 -5.44 -12.71 12.71
CA PHE A 12 -6.73 -12.03 12.83
C PHE A 12 -7.14 -11.97 14.29
N ALA A 13 -7.72 -10.84 14.70
CA ALA A 13 -8.18 -10.67 16.07
C ALA A 13 -9.25 -11.71 16.43
N ALA A 14 -9.30 -12.09 17.71
CA ALA A 14 -10.32 -12.99 18.23
C ALA A 14 -11.73 -12.40 18.04
N PHE A 15 -12.69 -13.24 17.64
CA PHE A 15 -14.07 -12.81 17.54
C PHE A 15 -14.71 -12.69 18.94
N PRO A 16 -15.41 -11.58 19.24
CA PRO A 16 -16.08 -11.43 20.53
C PRO A 16 -17.28 -12.38 20.64
N ALA A 17 -17.63 -12.72 21.88
CA ALA A 17 -18.85 -13.46 22.18
C ALA A 17 -20.07 -12.70 21.66
N HIS A 18 -20.95 -13.38 20.92
CA HIS A 18 -22.14 -12.75 20.37
C HIS A 18 -23.33 -13.70 20.34
N ARG A 19 -24.51 -13.16 20.63
CA ARG A 19 -25.77 -13.92 20.66
C ARG A 19 -26.50 -13.95 19.32
N ALA A 20 -26.21 -12.99 18.43
CA ALA A 20 -26.84 -12.90 17.12
C ALA A 20 -26.38 -14.07 16.23
N ASP A 21 -27.28 -14.57 15.39
CA ASP A 21 -26.94 -15.59 14.41
C ASP A 21 -26.18 -14.95 13.25
N ARG A 22 -24.83 -15.01 13.29
CA ARG A 22 -24.03 -14.77 12.09
C ARG A 22 -24.09 -15.94 11.11
N GLY A 23 -24.73 -17.06 11.47
CA GLY A 23 -24.93 -18.23 10.62
C GLY A 23 -23.69 -18.63 9.84
N ARG A 24 -23.91 -19.04 8.59
CA ARG A 24 -22.87 -19.31 7.56
C ARG A 24 -22.23 -18.04 6.98
N GLY A 25 -22.17 -16.95 7.76
CA GLY A 25 -21.79 -15.60 7.33
C GLY A 25 -22.75 -14.93 6.34
N ARG A 26 -22.34 -13.78 5.80
CA ARG A 26 -23.17 -12.86 5.00
C ARG A 26 -22.84 -12.92 3.51
N SER A 27 -21.58 -13.12 3.16
CA SER A 27 -21.08 -13.17 1.80
C SER A 27 -21.45 -14.49 1.12
N TRP A 28 -21.27 -14.55 -0.19
CA TRP A 28 -21.44 -15.80 -0.92
C TRP A 28 -20.35 -16.82 -0.54
N TRP A 29 -19.09 -16.38 -0.45
CA TRP A 29 -17.95 -17.24 -0.12
C TRP A 29 -18.02 -17.83 1.29
N SER A 30 -18.48 -17.03 2.26
CA SER A 30 -18.72 -17.53 3.62
C SER A 30 -19.72 -18.67 3.64
N ARG A 31 -20.83 -18.52 2.91
CA ARG A 31 -21.88 -19.54 2.81
C ARG A 31 -21.39 -20.79 2.09
N ALA A 32 -20.67 -20.62 0.97
CA ALA A 32 -20.14 -21.71 0.17
C ALA A 32 -19.09 -22.51 0.96
N TRP A 33 -18.21 -21.85 1.71
CA TRP A 33 -17.28 -22.52 2.62
C TRP A 33 -17.99 -23.28 3.72
N ALA A 34 -18.94 -22.64 4.43
CA ALA A 34 -19.65 -23.30 5.52
C ALA A 34 -20.44 -24.52 5.03
N GLU A 35 -21.02 -24.45 3.84
CA GLU A 35 -21.70 -25.59 3.19
C GLU A 35 -20.71 -26.70 2.84
N ALA A 36 -19.58 -26.38 2.20
CA ALA A 36 -18.55 -27.36 1.87
C ALA A 36 -17.98 -28.07 3.12
N VAL A 37 -17.81 -27.35 4.23
CA VAL A 37 -17.38 -27.92 5.50
C VAL A 37 -18.45 -28.83 6.11
N GLU A 38 -19.72 -28.41 6.06
CA GLU A 38 -20.84 -29.21 6.56
C GLU A 38 -21.03 -30.51 5.77
N ASP A 39 -20.85 -30.47 4.45
CA ASP A 39 -20.94 -31.63 3.56
C ASP A 39 -19.67 -32.49 3.61
N GLY A 40 -18.53 -31.89 3.91
CA GLY A 40 -17.21 -32.51 3.83
C GLY A 40 -16.86 -33.40 5.03
N TRP A 41 -17.51 -33.21 6.18
CA TRP A 41 -17.22 -33.98 7.38
C TRP A 41 -18.10 -35.24 7.55
N PRO A 42 -17.54 -36.34 8.08
CA PRO A 42 -18.26 -37.59 8.25
C PRO A 42 -19.44 -37.46 9.22
N ALA A 43 -20.42 -38.35 9.06
CA ALA A 43 -21.59 -38.46 9.93
C ALA A 43 -21.15 -38.75 11.39
N GLY A 44 -21.10 -37.71 12.21
CA GLY A 44 -20.55 -37.75 13.57
C GLY A 44 -20.11 -36.37 14.08
N ALA A 45 -19.78 -35.44 13.18
CA ALA A 45 -19.57 -34.04 13.54
C ALA A 45 -20.82 -33.49 14.26
N THR A 46 -20.64 -32.60 15.23
CA THR A 46 -21.74 -31.95 15.96
C THR A 46 -21.82 -30.46 15.59
N PRO A 47 -22.34 -30.10 14.39
CA PRO A 47 -22.41 -28.71 13.91
C PRO A 47 -22.94 -27.74 14.96
N ARG A 48 -24.01 -28.12 15.68
CA ARG A 48 -24.61 -27.28 16.72
C ARG A 48 -23.69 -26.98 17.91
N LYS A 49 -22.87 -27.94 18.35
CA LYS A 49 -21.92 -27.70 19.45
C LYS A 49 -20.80 -26.78 18.97
N GLY A 50 -20.25 -27.03 17.79
CA GLY A 50 -19.22 -26.17 17.21
C GLY A 50 -19.71 -24.75 16.95
N GLN A 51 -20.93 -24.58 16.44
CA GLN A 51 -21.57 -23.26 16.28
C GLN A 51 -21.77 -22.52 17.62
N ALA A 52 -22.01 -23.25 18.70
CA ALA A 52 -22.10 -22.65 20.03
C ALA A 52 -20.72 -22.17 20.52
N VAL A 53 -19.68 -22.98 20.32
CA VAL A 53 -18.28 -22.64 20.65
C VAL A 53 -17.74 -21.50 19.77
N ALA A 54 -18.07 -21.45 18.49
CA ALA A 54 -17.67 -20.35 17.61
C ALA A 54 -18.19 -18.99 18.09
N ARG A 55 -19.35 -18.96 18.75
CA ARG A 55 -20.03 -17.74 19.21
C ARG A 55 -19.78 -17.40 20.67
N SER A 56 -19.12 -18.28 21.42
CA SER A 56 -18.89 -18.09 22.86
C SER A 56 -17.74 -17.13 23.17
N GLY A 57 -16.92 -16.79 22.16
CA GLY A 57 -15.72 -15.96 22.35
C GLY A 57 -14.54 -16.71 22.99
N LEU A 58 -14.57 -18.05 22.98
CA LEU A 58 -13.51 -18.88 23.56
C LEU A 58 -12.33 -19.08 22.59
N LEU A 59 -12.52 -18.89 21.29
CA LEU A 59 -11.43 -18.92 20.32
C LEU A 59 -10.65 -17.60 20.39
N GLY A 60 -9.33 -17.71 20.52
CA GLY A 60 -8.39 -16.62 20.46
C GLY A 60 -8.17 -16.08 19.05
N PRO A 61 -7.07 -15.32 18.82
CA PRO A 61 -6.70 -14.87 17.50
C PRO A 61 -6.54 -16.03 16.51
N LEU A 62 -7.05 -15.86 15.29
CA LEU A 62 -6.93 -16.84 14.22
C LEU A 62 -5.65 -16.58 13.42
N THR A 63 -4.94 -17.63 13.06
CA THR A 63 -3.83 -17.59 12.11
C THR A 63 -4.23 -18.34 10.86
N VAL A 64 -4.13 -17.70 9.69
CA VAL A 64 -4.44 -18.30 8.39
C VAL A 64 -3.19 -18.26 7.54
N GLY A 65 -2.75 -19.38 7.00
CA GLY A 65 -1.64 -19.44 6.05
C GLY A 65 -1.81 -20.54 5.00
N PRO A 66 -0.80 -20.76 4.15
CA PRO A 66 -0.78 -21.84 3.18
C PRO A 66 -1.11 -23.18 3.82
N GLY A 67 -2.18 -23.82 3.37
CA GLY A 67 -2.62 -25.14 3.80
C GLY A 67 -3.09 -25.26 5.25
N HIS A 68 -3.16 -24.17 6.04
CA HIS A 68 -3.50 -24.28 7.45
C HIS A 68 -4.27 -23.07 8.01
N ILE A 69 -5.18 -23.36 8.95
CA ILE A 69 -5.90 -22.39 9.77
C ILE A 69 -5.72 -22.83 11.22
N ALA A 70 -5.34 -21.95 12.15
CA ALA A 70 -5.11 -22.32 13.55
C ALA A 70 -5.62 -21.26 14.53
N ALA A 71 -6.01 -21.70 15.72
CA ALA A 71 -6.37 -20.83 16.84
C ALA A 71 -6.08 -21.51 18.20
N GLN A 72 -6.04 -20.72 19.26
CA GLN A 72 -6.09 -21.22 20.63
C GLN A 72 -7.52 -21.20 21.16
N VAL A 73 -7.91 -22.18 21.96
CA VAL A 73 -9.21 -22.23 22.64
C VAL A 73 -9.01 -22.08 24.14
N TYR A 74 -9.63 -21.06 24.71
CA TYR A 74 -9.60 -20.76 26.13
C TYR A 74 -10.85 -21.32 26.82
N GLU A 75 -10.77 -22.54 27.34
CA GLU A 75 -11.81 -23.13 28.21
C GLU A 75 -11.39 -23.07 29.69
N GLU A 76 -12.21 -23.62 30.59
CA GLU A 76 -11.92 -23.76 32.03
C GLU A 76 -10.84 -24.84 32.28
N VAL A 77 -9.69 -24.70 31.64
CA VAL A 77 -8.51 -25.59 31.73
C VAL A 77 -7.25 -24.75 31.98
N ASP A 78 -6.24 -25.33 32.62
CA ASP A 78 -5.02 -24.61 33.00
C ASP A 78 -4.18 -24.14 31.80
N GLU A 79 -4.25 -24.86 30.66
CA GLU A 79 -3.53 -24.53 29.42
C GLU A 79 -4.51 -24.56 28.23
N PRO A 80 -4.52 -23.54 27.35
CA PRO A 80 -5.45 -23.49 26.23
C PRO A 80 -5.15 -24.57 25.20
N TYR A 81 -6.20 -25.13 24.59
CA TYR A 81 -6.02 -26.10 23.50
C TYR A 81 -5.59 -25.39 22.21
N THR A 82 -4.63 -25.97 21.49
CA THR A 82 -4.37 -25.59 20.10
C THR A 82 -5.30 -26.39 19.19
N VAL A 83 -6.00 -25.70 18.31
CA VAL A 83 -6.83 -26.30 17.26
C VAL A 83 -6.34 -25.81 15.90
N ALA A 84 -6.22 -26.72 14.95
CA ALA A 84 -5.79 -26.47 13.59
C ALA A 84 -6.66 -27.23 12.59
N LEU A 85 -6.86 -26.62 11.43
CA LEU A 85 -7.43 -27.25 10.25
C LEU A 85 -6.34 -27.25 9.18
N ALA A 86 -6.14 -28.40 8.54
CA ALA A 86 -5.24 -28.54 7.42
C ALA A 86 -6.04 -28.79 6.14
N LEU A 87 -5.68 -28.08 5.07
CA LEU A 87 -6.24 -28.26 3.73
C LEU A 87 -5.09 -28.43 2.74
N PRO A 88 -5.15 -29.36 1.78
CA PRO A 88 -4.12 -29.51 0.76
C PRO A 88 -3.95 -28.24 -0.07
N GLU A 89 -2.70 -27.80 -0.18
CA GLU A 89 -2.29 -26.73 -1.09
C GLU A 89 -2.33 -27.22 -2.54
N LEU A 90 -2.65 -26.31 -3.45
CA LEU A 90 -2.54 -26.56 -4.88
C LEU A 90 -1.09 -26.32 -5.31
N ASP A 91 -0.55 -27.21 -6.13
CA ASP A 91 0.79 -27.04 -6.70
C ASP A 91 0.80 -25.99 -7.84
N ASN A 92 2.00 -25.64 -8.31
CA ASN A 92 2.16 -24.65 -9.37
C ASN A 92 1.49 -25.06 -10.69
N GLU A 93 1.43 -26.36 -11.01
CA GLU A 93 0.78 -26.82 -12.24
C GLU A 93 -0.73 -26.65 -12.14
N GLN A 94 -1.30 -26.92 -10.97
CA GLN A 94 -2.71 -26.70 -10.66
C GLN A 94 -3.08 -25.21 -10.69
N TRP A 95 -2.27 -24.34 -10.09
CA TRP A 95 -2.48 -22.88 -10.18
C TRP A 95 -2.43 -22.37 -11.63
N ASN A 96 -1.43 -22.81 -12.40
CA ASN A 96 -1.33 -22.45 -13.82
C ASN A 96 -2.57 -22.91 -14.60
N ALA A 97 -3.05 -24.14 -14.37
CA ALA A 97 -4.25 -24.67 -15.01
C ALA A 97 -5.51 -23.85 -14.66
N LEU A 98 -5.66 -23.42 -13.41
CA LEU A 98 -6.75 -22.52 -13.01
C LEU A 98 -6.68 -21.20 -13.78
N TRP A 99 -5.50 -20.57 -13.83
CA TRP A 99 -5.34 -19.26 -14.49
C TRP A 99 -5.53 -19.32 -16.00
N GLU A 100 -5.18 -20.43 -16.66
CA GLU A 100 -5.56 -20.66 -18.04
C GLU A 100 -7.08 -20.66 -18.23
N ARG A 101 -7.84 -21.35 -17.36
CA ARG A 101 -9.32 -21.38 -17.43
C ARG A 101 -9.97 -20.04 -17.11
N VAL A 102 -9.35 -19.26 -16.24
CA VAL A 102 -9.79 -17.90 -15.88
C VAL A 102 -9.50 -16.92 -17.02
N ALA A 103 -8.36 -17.05 -17.70
CA ALA A 103 -8.01 -16.21 -18.84
C ALA A 103 -8.96 -16.40 -20.04
N ASP A 104 -9.62 -17.56 -20.16
CA ASP A 104 -10.70 -17.80 -21.14
C ASP A 104 -12.03 -17.12 -20.78
N ARG A 105 -12.08 -16.42 -19.64
CA ARG A 105 -13.29 -15.92 -18.99
C ARG A 105 -13.15 -14.43 -18.67
N PRO A 106 -13.51 -13.52 -19.61
CA PRO A 106 -13.24 -12.09 -19.47
C PRO A 106 -13.88 -11.43 -18.25
N ALA A 107 -15.09 -11.83 -17.86
CA ALA A 107 -15.79 -11.27 -16.70
C ALA A 107 -15.08 -11.62 -15.38
N GLN A 108 -14.67 -12.88 -15.24
CA GLN A 108 -13.96 -13.39 -14.06
C GLN A 108 -12.56 -12.78 -13.97
N THR A 109 -11.85 -12.67 -15.10
CA THR A 109 -10.56 -11.98 -15.19
C THR A 109 -10.70 -10.52 -14.76
N ALA A 110 -11.69 -9.80 -15.28
CA ALA A 110 -11.91 -8.40 -14.94
C ALA A 110 -12.21 -8.21 -13.44
N ALA A 111 -13.03 -9.08 -12.84
CA ALA A 111 -13.34 -9.05 -11.41
C ALA A 111 -12.09 -9.27 -10.54
N LEU A 112 -11.27 -10.28 -10.87
CA LEU A 112 -10.01 -10.54 -10.15
C LEU A 112 -9.05 -9.36 -10.24
N LEU A 113 -8.86 -8.78 -11.42
CA LEU A 113 -8.02 -7.60 -11.61
C LEU A 113 -8.55 -6.36 -10.88
N ALA A 114 -9.86 -6.30 -10.61
CA ALA A 114 -10.50 -5.26 -9.80
C ALA A 114 -10.35 -5.49 -8.28
N GLY A 115 -9.71 -6.58 -7.84
CA GLY A 115 -9.55 -6.90 -6.42
C GLY A 115 -10.70 -7.74 -5.84
N GLU A 116 -11.59 -8.27 -6.67
CA GLU A 116 -12.76 -9.05 -6.24
C GLU A 116 -12.57 -10.53 -6.55
N LEU A 117 -12.94 -11.43 -5.63
CA LEU A 117 -12.97 -12.87 -5.88
C LEU A 117 -14.39 -13.26 -6.39
N PRO A 118 -14.62 -13.44 -7.70
CA PRO A 118 -15.95 -13.73 -8.23
C PRO A 118 -16.39 -15.17 -7.89
N PRO A 119 -17.64 -15.40 -7.44
CA PRO A 119 -18.17 -16.76 -7.21
C PRO A 119 -17.99 -17.72 -8.39
N ASP A 120 -18.14 -17.20 -9.61
CA ASP A 120 -18.01 -17.96 -10.86
C ASP A 120 -16.57 -18.45 -11.11
N LEU A 121 -15.60 -18.07 -10.27
CA LEU A 121 -14.27 -18.67 -10.25
C LEU A 121 -14.33 -20.18 -9.99
N LEU A 122 -15.33 -20.67 -9.24
CA LEU A 122 -15.51 -22.11 -9.02
C LEU A 122 -15.71 -22.87 -10.33
N GLU A 123 -16.39 -22.28 -11.32
CA GLU A 123 -16.55 -22.93 -12.64
C GLU A 123 -15.21 -23.09 -13.36
N ALA A 124 -14.32 -22.09 -13.26
CA ALA A 124 -12.98 -22.18 -13.82
C ALA A 124 -12.12 -23.22 -13.10
N ALA A 125 -12.27 -23.33 -11.78
CA ALA A 125 -11.61 -24.37 -10.98
C ALA A 125 -12.11 -25.76 -11.35
N GLU A 126 -13.41 -25.95 -11.51
CA GLU A 126 -14.01 -27.22 -11.93
C GLU A 126 -13.54 -27.64 -13.33
N ASP A 127 -13.46 -26.69 -14.28
CA ASP A 127 -12.90 -26.93 -15.63
C ASP A 127 -11.40 -27.30 -15.59
N ALA A 128 -10.67 -26.79 -14.61
CA ALA A 128 -9.28 -27.18 -14.32
C ALA A 128 -9.19 -28.50 -13.54
N ARG A 129 -10.33 -29.10 -13.14
CA ARG A 129 -10.45 -30.28 -12.28
C ARG A 129 -9.85 -30.08 -10.88
N LEU A 130 -10.03 -28.89 -10.34
CA LEU A 130 -9.53 -28.46 -9.04
C LEU A 130 -10.70 -28.10 -8.13
N GLY A 131 -10.55 -28.38 -6.83
CA GLY A 131 -11.46 -27.88 -5.81
C GLY A 131 -10.83 -26.67 -5.12
N LEU A 132 -11.50 -25.52 -5.10
CA LEU A 132 -11.09 -24.39 -4.25
C LEU A 132 -11.66 -24.52 -2.84
N LEU A 133 -12.89 -25.00 -2.72
CA LEU A 133 -13.54 -25.35 -1.44
C LEU A 133 -13.14 -26.76 -1.01
N PRO A 134 -13.17 -27.07 0.31
CA PRO A 134 -12.83 -28.40 0.79
C PRO A 134 -13.81 -29.45 0.28
N GLY A 135 -13.29 -30.54 -0.27
CA GLY A 135 -14.05 -31.74 -0.61
C GLY A 135 -14.33 -32.64 0.59
N TYR A 136 -15.04 -33.74 0.34
CA TYR A 136 -15.32 -34.75 1.37
C TYR A 136 -14.04 -35.36 1.96
N GLY A 137 -13.88 -35.20 3.28
CA GLY A 137 -12.71 -35.67 4.02
C GLY A 137 -11.40 -34.95 3.69
N GLU A 138 -11.44 -33.85 2.92
CA GLU A 138 -10.23 -33.10 2.53
C GLU A 138 -9.75 -32.18 3.66
N LEU A 139 -10.68 -31.64 4.46
CA LEU A 139 -10.37 -30.78 5.59
C LEU A 139 -10.04 -31.61 6.83
N ASP A 140 -8.75 -31.76 7.09
CA ASP A 140 -8.24 -32.47 8.27
C ASP A 140 -8.25 -31.56 9.51
N ALA A 141 -8.53 -32.13 10.67
CA ALA A 141 -8.73 -31.40 11.90
C ALA A 141 -7.87 -31.97 13.02
N ASP A 142 -6.96 -31.15 13.55
CA ASP A 142 -6.12 -31.48 14.69
C ASP A 142 -6.49 -30.59 15.89
N CYS A 143 -6.71 -31.20 17.05
CA CYS A 143 -7.03 -30.48 18.26
C CYS A 143 -6.51 -31.23 19.47
N GLY A 144 -5.87 -30.51 20.40
CA GLY A 144 -5.37 -31.08 21.66
C GLY A 144 -6.45 -31.48 22.68
N CYS A 145 -7.75 -31.37 22.34
CA CYS A 145 -8.83 -31.74 23.25
C CYS A 145 -9.02 -33.26 23.31
N GLU A 146 -9.43 -33.79 24.46
CA GLU A 146 -9.71 -35.23 24.65
C GLU A 146 -11.17 -35.61 24.26
N ALA A 147 -11.82 -34.79 23.43
CA ALA A 147 -13.20 -35.05 23.02
C ALA A 147 -13.28 -36.30 22.11
N PRO A 148 -14.31 -37.15 22.27
CA PRO A 148 -14.47 -38.36 21.46
C PRO A 148 -14.99 -38.09 20.03
N ASP A 149 -15.51 -36.88 19.77
CA ASP A 149 -16.07 -36.47 18.48
C ASP A 149 -14.91 -36.06 17.53
N HIS A 150 -14.89 -36.58 16.30
CA HIS A 150 -13.94 -36.19 15.26
C HIS A 150 -14.67 -35.78 13.96
N PRO A 151 -14.55 -34.52 13.50
CA PRO A 151 -13.88 -33.41 14.17
C PRO A 151 -14.60 -32.98 15.46
N CYS A 152 -13.82 -32.50 16.44
CA CYS A 152 -14.36 -32.01 17.71
C CYS A 152 -15.10 -30.68 17.54
N ALA A 153 -15.83 -30.25 18.58
CA ALA A 153 -16.55 -28.98 18.53
C ALA A 153 -15.63 -27.76 18.30
N HIS A 154 -14.36 -27.82 18.74
CA HIS A 154 -13.38 -26.75 18.53
C HIS A 154 -12.97 -26.63 17.05
N ALA A 155 -12.72 -27.75 16.37
CA ALA A 155 -12.38 -27.76 14.96
C ALA A 155 -13.56 -27.26 14.10
N VAL A 156 -14.78 -27.70 14.44
CA VAL A 156 -16.01 -27.17 13.83
C VAL A 156 -16.13 -25.66 14.05
N ALA A 157 -15.83 -25.19 15.26
CA ALA A 157 -15.87 -23.77 15.57
C ALA A 157 -14.83 -22.95 14.78
N LEU A 158 -13.62 -23.47 14.62
CA LEU A 158 -12.56 -22.83 13.84
C LEU A 158 -12.97 -22.71 12.36
N ALA A 159 -13.52 -23.77 11.76
CA ALA A 159 -13.96 -23.72 10.37
C ALA A 159 -15.11 -22.72 10.15
N TRP A 160 -15.98 -22.60 11.15
CA TRP A 160 -17.05 -21.60 11.16
C TRP A 160 -16.52 -20.17 11.29
N GLN A 161 -15.57 -19.92 12.20
CA GLN A 161 -14.98 -18.57 12.33
C GLN A 161 -14.17 -18.18 11.09
N PHE A 162 -13.53 -19.14 10.41
CA PHE A 162 -12.90 -18.88 9.12
C PHE A 162 -13.91 -18.44 8.07
N SER A 163 -15.11 -19.03 8.04
CA SER A 163 -16.19 -18.55 7.16
C SER A 163 -16.49 -17.06 7.37
N TRP A 164 -16.45 -16.56 8.61
CA TRP A 164 -16.68 -15.14 8.88
C TRP A 164 -15.53 -14.25 8.41
N LEU A 165 -14.29 -14.75 8.41
CA LEU A 165 -13.18 -14.01 7.79
C LEU A 165 -13.38 -13.86 6.28
N LEU A 166 -14.02 -14.83 5.62
CA LEU A 166 -14.38 -14.73 4.20
C LEU A 166 -15.51 -13.73 3.90
N ASP A 167 -16.20 -13.20 4.92
CA ASP A 167 -17.10 -12.06 4.73
C ASP A 167 -16.31 -10.76 4.49
N GLU A 168 -15.12 -10.65 5.07
CA GLU A 168 -14.28 -9.46 5.04
C GLU A 168 -13.18 -9.56 3.98
N ASP A 169 -12.58 -10.75 3.82
CA ASP A 169 -11.47 -10.99 2.91
C ASP A 169 -11.63 -12.38 2.23
N PRO A 170 -12.30 -12.45 1.07
CA PRO A 170 -12.47 -13.72 0.35
C PRO A 170 -11.14 -14.25 -0.23
N GLY A 171 -10.12 -13.39 -0.38
CA GLY A 171 -8.79 -13.79 -0.86
C GLY A 171 -8.09 -14.82 0.05
N LEU A 172 -8.53 -14.93 1.31
CA LEU A 172 -8.06 -15.98 2.22
C LEU A 172 -8.33 -17.41 1.73
N LEU A 173 -9.29 -17.62 0.84
CA LEU A 173 -9.48 -18.92 0.20
C LEU A 173 -8.30 -19.31 -0.68
N LEU A 174 -7.74 -18.36 -1.44
CA LEU A 174 -6.55 -18.60 -2.24
C LEU A 174 -5.35 -18.87 -1.32
N LEU A 175 -5.24 -18.10 -0.22
CA LEU A 175 -4.15 -18.24 0.75
C LEU A 175 -4.14 -19.63 1.37
N VAL A 176 -5.28 -20.14 1.84
CA VAL A 176 -5.37 -21.50 2.40
C VAL A 176 -5.07 -22.57 1.33
N ARG A 177 -5.34 -22.30 0.05
CA ARG A 177 -4.94 -23.15 -1.07
C ARG A 177 -3.48 -22.96 -1.52
N GLY A 178 -2.71 -22.12 -0.84
CA GLY A 178 -1.27 -21.97 -1.03
C GLY A 178 -0.83 -20.72 -1.78
N ARG A 179 -1.75 -19.81 -2.16
CA ARG A 179 -1.40 -18.59 -2.92
C ARG A 179 -1.92 -17.31 -2.29
N GLY A 180 -0.98 -16.40 -2.01
CA GLY A 180 -1.32 -15.02 -1.66
C GLY A 180 -2.07 -14.32 -2.81
N TRP A 181 -2.87 -13.30 -2.46
CA TRP A 181 -3.68 -12.56 -3.43
C TRP A 181 -2.84 -11.87 -4.51
N GLY A 182 -1.77 -11.20 -4.11
CA GLY A 182 -0.83 -10.53 -5.01
C GLY A 182 -0.14 -11.52 -5.96
N THR A 183 0.36 -12.64 -5.42
CA THR A 183 0.97 -13.71 -6.22
C THR A 183 -0.02 -14.28 -7.24
N ALA A 184 -1.25 -14.56 -6.82
CA ALA A 184 -2.31 -15.03 -7.72
C ALA A 184 -2.59 -14.05 -8.87
N LEU A 185 -2.65 -12.74 -8.60
CA LEU A 185 -2.86 -11.73 -9.63
C LEU A 185 -1.66 -11.59 -10.57
N GLU A 186 -0.43 -11.71 -10.07
CA GLU A 186 0.78 -11.69 -10.90
C GLU A 186 0.86 -12.89 -11.84
N GLU A 187 0.49 -14.08 -11.36
CA GLU A 187 0.40 -15.28 -12.19
C GLU A 187 -0.67 -15.14 -13.27
N LEU A 188 -1.87 -14.67 -12.91
CA LEU A 188 -2.93 -14.41 -13.89
C LEU A 188 -2.48 -13.40 -14.95
N ARG A 189 -1.85 -12.30 -14.55
CA ARG A 189 -1.29 -11.30 -15.49
C ARG A 189 -0.24 -11.91 -16.41
N SER A 190 0.59 -12.81 -15.88
CA SER A 190 1.62 -13.50 -16.66
C SER A 190 0.99 -14.41 -17.72
N VAL A 191 -0.06 -15.17 -17.37
CA VAL A 191 -0.81 -16.00 -18.34
C VAL A 191 -1.45 -15.15 -19.44
N LEU A 192 -2.10 -14.04 -19.07
CA LEU A 192 -2.71 -13.10 -20.03
C LEU A 192 -1.67 -12.50 -20.98
N PHE A 193 -0.51 -12.11 -20.46
CA PHE A 193 0.59 -11.58 -21.26
C PHE A 193 1.15 -12.62 -22.24
N LEU A 194 1.38 -13.85 -21.79
CA LEU A 194 1.86 -14.93 -22.66
C LEU A 194 0.86 -15.26 -23.78
N ARG A 195 -0.44 -15.20 -23.50
CA ARG A 195 -1.48 -15.39 -24.54
C ARG A 195 -1.45 -14.28 -25.58
N ALA A 196 -1.40 -13.02 -25.14
CA ALA A 196 -1.30 -11.87 -26.06
C ALA A 196 -0.08 -11.96 -26.98
N LEU A 197 1.06 -12.47 -26.48
CA LEU A 197 2.26 -12.69 -27.31
C LEU A 197 2.12 -13.84 -28.31
N ASN A 198 1.32 -14.87 -28.00
CA ASN A 198 1.12 -16.02 -28.88
C ASN A 198 0.00 -15.80 -29.91
N GLU A 199 -0.91 -14.85 -29.67
CA GLU A 199 -1.95 -14.43 -30.61
C GLU A 199 -1.39 -13.56 -31.77
N ASP A 200 -0.12 -13.14 -31.69
CA ASP A 200 0.62 -12.43 -32.75
C ASP A 200 1.34 -13.37 -33.76
N GLU A 201 1.20 -14.71 -33.66
CA GLU A 201 1.56 -15.60 -34.79
C GLU A 201 0.46 -15.54 -35.85
N PRO A 202 0.76 -15.24 -37.13
CA PRO A 202 -0.25 -15.16 -38.16
C PRO A 202 -0.86 -16.55 -38.39
N ALA A 203 -2.05 -16.76 -37.84
CA ALA A 203 -2.91 -17.85 -38.25
C ALA A 203 -3.19 -17.70 -39.75
N ASP A 204 -3.02 -18.82 -40.47
CA ASP A 204 -3.34 -18.96 -41.90
C ASP A 204 -4.62 -18.19 -42.26
N GLU A 205 -4.53 -17.41 -43.33
CA GLU A 205 -5.66 -16.80 -44.02
C GLU A 205 -6.67 -17.88 -44.41
N ASP A 206 -7.71 -18.12 -43.58
CA ASP A 206 -9.04 -18.49 -44.07
C ASP A 206 -10.11 -18.43 -42.95
N THR A 207 -10.91 -17.35 -43.01
CA THR A 207 -12.33 -17.26 -42.65
C THR A 207 -12.77 -17.31 -41.18
N VAL A 208 -12.88 -16.13 -40.54
CA VAL A 208 -14.14 -15.56 -39.98
C VAL A 208 -14.05 -14.02 -40.04
N PRO A 209 -15.10 -13.26 -40.40
CA PRO A 209 -15.04 -11.80 -40.43
C PRO A 209 -14.95 -11.25 -39.00
N SER A 210 -13.83 -10.62 -38.66
CA SER A 210 -13.72 -9.74 -37.49
C SER A 210 -14.37 -8.41 -37.82
N ASP A 211 -15.57 -8.19 -37.28
CA ASP A 211 -16.22 -6.89 -37.23
C ASP A 211 -16.07 -6.27 -35.83
N ALA A 212 -14.93 -6.52 -35.18
CA ALA A 212 -14.50 -5.77 -34.01
C ALA A 212 -13.47 -4.73 -34.47
N PRO A 213 -13.77 -3.43 -34.38
CA PRO A 213 -12.81 -2.41 -34.78
C PRO A 213 -11.60 -2.51 -33.86
N THR A 214 -10.44 -2.78 -34.44
CA THR A 214 -9.14 -2.47 -33.83
C THR A 214 -9.22 -1.01 -33.38
N ALA A 215 -9.18 -0.78 -32.07
CA ALA A 215 -9.26 0.56 -31.53
C ALA A 215 -8.01 1.34 -31.95
N GLU A 216 -8.13 2.07 -33.06
CA GLU A 216 -7.17 3.07 -33.50
C GLU A 216 -6.99 4.06 -32.34
N GLY A 217 -5.76 4.18 -31.84
CA GLY A 217 -5.48 5.00 -30.66
C GLY A 217 -5.99 6.43 -30.85
N THR A 218 -6.71 6.96 -29.86
CA THR A 218 -7.32 8.28 -29.97
C THR A 218 -6.24 9.37 -30.00
N PRO A 219 -6.22 10.26 -31.01
CA PRO A 219 -5.32 11.40 -31.05
C PRO A 219 -5.46 12.25 -29.78
N PRO A 220 -4.36 12.77 -29.20
CA PRO A 220 -4.42 13.53 -27.94
C PRO A 220 -5.41 14.70 -27.97
N ALA A 221 -5.54 15.39 -29.11
CA ALA A 221 -6.48 16.49 -29.27
C ALA A 221 -7.95 16.06 -29.10
N GLU A 222 -8.32 14.86 -29.55
CA GLU A 222 -9.67 14.30 -29.36
C GLU A 222 -9.88 13.81 -27.94
N ALA A 223 -8.87 13.17 -27.33
CA ALA A 223 -8.92 12.76 -25.93
C ALA A 223 -9.12 13.96 -24.98
N TYR A 224 -8.41 15.07 -25.22
CA TYR A 224 -8.55 16.30 -24.43
C TYR A 224 -9.81 17.11 -24.75
N ALA A 225 -10.47 16.83 -25.88
CA ALA A 225 -11.75 17.45 -26.24
C ALA A 225 -12.97 16.73 -25.64
N LEU A 226 -12.78 15.55 -25.02
CA LEU A 226 -13.86 14.82 -24.38
C LEU A 226 -14.50 15.62 -23.23
N PRO A 227 -15.82 15.51 -23.04
CA PRO A 227 -16.50 16.14 -21.91
C PRO A 227 -15.89 15.63 -20.60
N ARG A 228 -15.51 16.55 -19.71
CA ARG A 228 -14.97 16.17 -18.40
C ARG A 228 -16.04 15.40 -17.63
N VAL A 229 -15.83 14.11 -17.44
CA VAL A 229 -16.62 13.30 -16.52
C VAL A 229 -16.16 13.65 -15.11
N PRO A 230 -17.08 14.01 -14.18
CA PRO A 230 -16.71 14.20 -12.80
C PRO A 230 -16.10 12.92 -12.24
N LEU A 231 -14.98 13.05 -11.54
CA LEU A 231 -14.38 11.93 -10.83
C LEU A 231 -15.42 11.36 -9.85
N PRO A 232 -15.45 10.04 -9.63
CA PRO A 232 -16.27 9.45 -8.58
C PRO A 232 -15.93 10.10 -7.24
N ASP A 233 -16.94 10.25 -6.39
CA ASP A 233 -16.76 10.83 -5.07
C ASP A 233 -15.74 10.00 -4.27
N LEU A 234 -14.82 10.69 -3.60
CA LEU A 234 -13.87 10.04 -2.71
C LEU A 234 -14.65 9.30 -1.61
N PRO A 235 -14.18 8.12 -1.18
CA PRO A 235 -14.80 7.43 -0.06
C PRO A 235 -14.85 8.36 1.16
N PRO A 236 -15.93 8.31 1.95
CA PRO A 236 -16.09 9.19 3.11
C PRO A 236 -14.95 8.93 4.10
N LEU A 237 -14.26 10.01 4.50
CA LEU A 237 -13.26 9.94 5.55
C LEU A 237 -13.93 9.47 6.85
N PRO A 238 -13.25 8.66 7.68
CA PRO A 238 -13.74 8.33 9.00
C PRO A 238 -14.02 9.61 9.79
N ALA A 239 -15.12 9.63 10.54
CA ALA A 239 -15.48 10.77 11.36
C ALA A 239 -14.34 11.06 12.36
N PRO A 240 -13.98 12.34 12.59
CA PRO A 240 -13.07 12.70 13.66
C PRO A 240 -13.58 12.11 14.97
N VAL A 241 -12.68 11.53 15.76
CA VAL A 241 -13.05 11.09 17.11
C VAL A 241 -13.29 12.35 17.93
N GLU A 242 -14.53 12.60 18.35
CA GLU A 242 -14.83 13.68 19.30
C GLU A 242 -14.24 13.29 20.66
N ASP A 243 -13.08 13.84 21.00
CA ASP A 243 -12.47 13.63 22.30
C ASP A 243 -13.01 14.66 23.31
N THR A 244 -13.90 14.22 24.19
CA THR A 244 -14.46 15.03 25.28
C THR A 244 -13.73 14.81 26.62
N ALA A 245 -12.66 14.03 26.66
CA ALA A 245 -11.97 13.68 27.91
C ALA A 245 -10.67 14.46 28.12
N GLU A 246 -10.36 14.80 29.38
CA GLU A 246 -9.05 15.35 29.73
C GLU A 246 -7.94 14.31 29.48
N PRO A 247 -6.78 14.71 28.91
CA PRO A 247 -5.75 13.77 28.51
C PRO A 247 -5.13 13.03 29.71
N VAL A 248 -5.32 11.71 29.74
CA VAL A 248 -4.81 10.80 30.80
C VAL A 248 -3.26 10.79 30.85
N THR A 249 -2.60 11.16 29.76
CA THR A 249 -1.14 11.09 29.59
C THR A 249 -0.41 12.42 29.83
N GLY A 250 -1.13 13.52 30.07
CA GLY A 250 -0.55 14.87 30.16
C GLY A 250 -0.02 15.41 28.82
N ILE A 251 -0.29 14.72 27.71
CA ILE A 251 -0.06 15.21 26.35
C ILE A 251 -1.34 15.94 25.94
N GLU A 252 -1.25 17.24 25.71
CA GLU A 252 -2.39 18.05 25.25
C GLU A 252 -2.95 17.51 23.92
N ALA A 253 -4.23 17.73 23.64
CA ALA A 253 -4.93 17.18 22.47
C ALA A 253 -4.28 17.59 21.13
N ASP A 254 -3.79 18.83 21.04
CA ASP A 254 -3.15 19.40 19.84
C ASP A 254 -1.86 18.64 19.40
N PRO A 255 -0.91 18.33 20.31
CA PRO A 255 0.20 17.43 20.01
C PRO A 255 -0.19 16.05 19.47
N LEU A 256 -1.27 15.44 19.99
CA LEU A 256 -1.68 14.09 19.58
C LEU A 256 -2.28 14.09 18.16
N GLU A 257 -3.18 15.03 17.86
CA GLU A 257 -3.74 15.19 16.50
C GLU A 257 -2.63 15.37 15.46
N ARG A 258 -1.58 16.12 15.82
CA ARG A 258 -0.45 16.35 14.93
C ARG A 258 0.41 15.11 14.73
N LEU A 259 0.62 14.31 15.78
CA LEU A 259 1.30 13.00 15.67
C LEU A 259 0.49 12.04 14.79
N VAL A 260 -0.84 12.04 14.91
CA VAL A 260 -1.72 11.25 14.04
C VAL A 260 -1.62 11.72 12.59
N ALA A 261 -1.66 13.02 12.34
CA ALA A 261 -1.50 13.58 11.00
C ALA A 261 -0.12 13.24 10.38
N ASP A 262 0.96 13.30 11.17
CA ASP A 262 2.31 12.92 10.71
C ASP A 262 2.39 11.41 10.41
N ALA A 263 1.82 10.58 11.27
CA ALA A 263 1.74 9.13 11.05
C ALA A 263 0.95 8.80 9.77
N ALA A 264 -0.17 9.46 9.54
CA ALA A 264 -0.98 9.30 8.33
C ALA A 264 -0.22 9.73 7.07
N ALA A 265 0.49 10.86 7.10
CA ALA A 265 1.30 11.32 5.97
C ALA A 265 2.46 10.35 5.65
N ARG A 266 3.12 9.80 6.68
CA ARG A 266 4.16 8.77 6.51
C ARG A 266 3.60 7.47 5.96
N ALA A 267 2.44 7.03 6.47
CA ALA A 267 1.76 5.84 5.97
C ALA A 267 1.37 6.00 4.49
N ALA A 268 0.87 7.17 4.11
CA ALA A 268 0.57 7.49 2.70
C ALA A 268 1.82 7.43 1.82
N GLY A 269 2.96 7.97 2.27
CA GLY A 269 4.24 7.88 1.54
C GLY A 269 4.75 6.44 1.41
N LEU A 270 4.62 5.63 2.46
CA LEU A 270 4.96 4.20 2.41
C LEU A 270 4.03 3.43 1.46
N LEU A 271 2.73 3.73 1.49
CA LEU A 271 1.76 3.15 0.57
C LEU A 271 2.07 3.52 -0.89
N ALA A 272 2.41 4.79 -1.16
CA ALA A 272 2.80 5.24 -2.49
C ALA A 272 4.02 4.46 -3.04
N TYR A 273 5.00 4.17 -2.18
CA TYR A 273 6.14 3.31 -2.50
C TYR A 273 5.72 1.86 -2.78
N VAL A 274 4.88 1.27 -1.93
CA VAL A 274 4.34 -0.10 -2.13
C VAL A 274 3.55 -0.21 -3.43
N LEU A 275 2.82 0.84 -3.81
CA LEU A 275 2.06 0.92 -5.07
C LEU A 275 2.92 1.29 -6.29
N GLY A 276 4.24 1.49 -6.14
CA GLY A 276 5.15 1.83 -7.24
C GLY A 276 5.01 3.25 -7.79
N THR A 277 4.27 4.13 -7.10
CA THR A 277 4.11 5.55 -7.48
C THR A 277 5.21 6.45 -6.94
N ALA A 278 6.05 5.93 -6.04
CA ALA A 278 7.24 6.60 -5.52
C ALA A 278 8.46 5.68 -5.66
N ASP A 279 9.61 6.24 -6.05
CA ASP A 279 10.84 5.46 -6.30
C ASP A 279 11.50 4.90 -5.01
N ALA A 280 11.22 5.52 -3.86
CA ALA A 280 11.80 5.14 -2.58
C ALA A 280 10.83 5.44 -1.42
N PRO A 281 10.90 4.68 -0.31
CA PRO A 281 10.12 4.98 0.88
C PRO A 281 10.62 6.27 1.55
N PRO A 282 9.74 7.01 2.26
CA PRO A 282 10.17 8.18 3.01
C PRO A 282 11.18 7.78 4.10
N PRO A 283 12.40 8.37 4.09
CA PRO A 283 13.41 8.00 5.08
C PRO A 283 12.99 8.42 6.49
N PRO A 284 13.40 7.67 7.54
CA PRO A 284 13.21 8.12 8.91
C PRO A 284 13.98 9.43 9.12
N LEU A 285 13.36 10.37 9.84
CA LEU A 285 13.99 11.64 10.17
C LEU A 285 14.83 11.47 11.43
N ASP A 286 16.03 12.05 11.42
CA ASP A 286 16.79 12.19 12.66
C ASP A 286 16.16 13.27 13.57
N ARG A 287 16.66 13.36 14.80
CA ARG A 287 16.12 14.30 15.80
C ARG A 287 16.21 15.77 15.34
N TRP A 288 17.25 16.13 14.61
CA TRP A 288 17.45 17.50 14.13
C TRP A 288 16.49 17.82 13.00
N GLN A 289 16.41 16.94 12.00
CA GLN A 289 15.45 17.03 10.90
C GLN A 289 14.01 17.11 11.41
N ASP A 290 13.68 16.32 12.43
CA ASP A 290 12.35 16.34 13.04
C ASP A 290 12.07 17.65 13.80
N THR A 291 13.08 18.18 14.49
CA THR A 291 13.01 19.49 15.16
C THR A 291 12.76 20.61 14.14
N VAL A 292 13.48 20.58 13.01
CA VAL A 292 13.32 21.53 11.91
C VAL A 292 11.94 21.40 11.27
N ARG A 293 11.48 20.17 10.98
CA ARG A 293 10.14 19.88 10.45
C ARG A 293 9.05 20.48 11.34
N ILE A 294 9.14 20.28 12.66
CA ILE A 294 8.15 20.81 13.60
C ILE A 294 8.22 22.34 13.60
N ALA A 295 9.42 22.93 13.72
CA ALA A 295 9.58 24.39 13.69
C ALA A 295 9.05 25.03 12.39
N ALA A 296 9.12 24.32 11.26
CA ALA A 296 8.65 24.76 9.95
C ALA A 296 7.13 24.66 9.76
N THR A 297 6.48 23.72 10.44
CA THR A 297 5.09 23.32 10.13
C THR A 297 4.12 23.46 11.30
N HIS A 298 4.59 23.84 12.48
CA HIS A 298 3.75 24.06 13.65
C HIS A 298 3.02 25.41 13.54
N PRO A 299 1.68 25.44 13.71
CA PRO A 299 0.90 26.68 13.58
C PRO A 299 1.11 27.63 14.76
N ASP A 300 1.32 27.11 15.98
CA ASP A 300 1.59 27.92 17.16
C ASP A 300 3.03 28.48 17.16
N PRO A 301 3.23 29.82 17.16
CA PRO A 301 4.53 30.46 17.21
C PRO A 301 5.34 30.18 18.48
N TRP A 302 4.71 29.76 19.58
CA TRP A 302 5.40 29.45 20.84
C TRP A 302 6.24 28.17 20.74
N VAL A 303 5.80 27.19 19.95
CA VAL A 303 6.50 25.91 19.79
C VAL A 303 7.87 26.09 19.11
N PRO A 304 8.00 26.77 17.96
CA PRO A 304 9.31 27.11 17.39
C PRO A 304 10.21 27.88 18.37
N ALA A 305 9.66 28.76 19.21
CA ALA A 305 10.43 29.47 20.21
C ALA A 305 11.03 28.53 21.26
N ARG A 306 10.23 27.60 21.80
CA ARG A 306 10.70 26.58 22.74
C ARG A 306 11.70 25.61 22.11
N LEU A 307 11.50 25.24 20.84
CA LEU A 307 12.44 24.39 20.10
C LEU A 307 13.79 25.10 19.92
N ARG A 308 13.78 26.42 19.67
CA ARG A 308 15.01 27.22 19.59
C ARG A 308 15.84 27.08 20.86
N ASP A 309 15.19 27.15 22.03
CA ASP A 309 15.86 27.02 23.34
C ASP A 309 16.39 25.59 23.61
N ALA A 310 15.74 24.56 23.05
CA ALA A 310 16.04 23.16 23.36
C ALA A 310 16.92 22.43 22.34
N CYS A 311 17.03 22.92 21.11
CA CYS A 311 17.66 22.20 19.98
C CYS A 311 19.19 22.18 19.98
N GLY A 312 19.84 23.01 20.81
CA GLY A 312 21.29 23.13 20.89
C GLY A 312 21.95 23.86 19.72
N ARG A 313 21.19 24.25 18.68
CA ARG A 313 21.64 25.04 17.50
C ARG A 313 20.62 26.16 17.16
N PRO A 314 20.35 27.08 18.10
CA PRO A 314 19.26 28.07 17.97
C PRO A 314 19.41 28.98 16.74
N ASP A 315 20.65 29.36 16.41
CA ASP A 315 20.94 30.31 15.32
C ASP A 315 20.68 29.72 13.93
N GLU A 316 20.58 28.39 13.83
CA GLU A 316 20.40 27.69 12.56
C GLU A 316 18.95 27.30 12.31
N LEU A 317 18.13 27.22 13.36
CA LEU A 317 16.77 26.68 13.31
C LEU A 317 15.87 27.46 12.37
N ASP A 318 15.92 28.78 12.38
CA ASP A 318 15.05 29.62 11.54
C ASP A 318 15.36 29.46 10.05
N ARG A 319 16.65 29.38 9.71
CA ARG A 319 17.10 29.16 8.34
C ARG A 319 16.79 27.73 7.87
N ALA A 320 16.99 26.75 8.74
CA ALA A 320 16.65 25.36 8.47
C ALA A 320 15.13 25.18 8.29
N ALA A 321 14.31 25.84 9.11
CA ALA A 321 12.86 25.80 9.01
C ALA A 321 12.35 26.47 7.72
N GLU A 322 12.97 27.58 7.28
CA GLU A 322 12.69 28.19 5.98
C GLU A 322 13.04 27.24 4.82
N ALA A 323 14.19 26.56 4.91
CA ALA A 323 14.63 25.61 3.89
C ALA A 323 13.66 24.42 3.79
N TRP A 324 13.18 23.94 4.94
CA TRP A 324 12.15 22.91 5.01
C TRP A 324 10.81 23.38 4.43
N ARG A 325 10.39 24.63 4.70
CA ARG A 325 9.15 25.18 4.10
C ARG A 325 9.24 25.28 2.57
N CYS A 326 10.41 25.63 2.05
CA CYS A 326 10.63 25.72 0.61
C CYS A 326 10.72 24.34 -0.06
N GLY A 327 11.37 23.36 0.58
CA GLY A 327 11.87 22.16 -0.10
C GLY A 327 11.81 20.85 0.68
N GLY A 328 11.17 20.85 1.85
CA GLY A 328 11.12 19.68 2.75
C GLY A 328 12.51 19.20 3.19
N ALA A 329 12.66 17.88 3.30
CA ALA A 329 13.90 17.25 3.74
C ALA A 329 15.07 17.50 2.76
N GLU A 330 14.82 17.54 1.45
CA GLU A 330 15.86 17.87 0.46
C GLU A 330 16.28 19.33 0.56
N GLY A 331 15.34 20.25 0.80
CA GLY A 331 15.64 21.67 1.05
C GLY A 331 16.59 21.85 2.25
N LEU A 332 16.37 21.12 3.34
CA LEU A 332 17.29 21.12 4.49
C LEU A 332 18.66 20.52 4.13
N ARG A 333 18.70 19.40 3.39
CA ARG A 333 19.96 18.78 2.99
C ARG A 333 20.79 19.69 2.09
N VAL A 334 20.14 20.36 1.13
CA VAL A 334 20.77 21.35 0.24
C VAL A 334 21.28 22.57 1.00
N LEU A 335 20.68 22.90 2.15
CA LEU A 335 21.19 23.95 3.03
C LEU A 335 22.49 23.53 3.73
N GLU A 336 22.56 22.30 4.24
CA GLU A 336 23.59 21.82 5.17
C GLU A 336 24.76 21.10 4.50
N GLU A 337 24.53 20.44 3.37
CA GLU A 337 25.50 19.59 2.69
C GLU A 337 25.88 20.14 1.31
N THR A 338 27.15 19.97 0.94
CA THR A 338 27.62 20.13 -0.44
C THR A 338 27.95 18.78 -1.05
N TRP A 339 27.75 18.66 -2.36
CA TRP A 339 28.08 17.44 -3.11
C TRP A 339 28.46 17.79 -4.54
N GLN A 340 29.14 16.89 -5.24
CA GLN A 340 29.55 17.10 -6.63
C GLN A 340 28.57 16.47 -7.61
N PRO A 341 27.81 17.27 -8.38
CA PRO A 341 26.91 16.76 -9.41
C PRO A 341 27.68 16.08 -10.54
N ASP A 342 27.02 15.15 -11.23
CA ASP A 342 27.59 14.54 -12.42
C ASP A 342 27.81 15.57 -13.55
N ALA A 343 28.83 15.34 -14.38
CA ALA A 343 29.21 16.29 -15.44
C ALA A 343 28.09 16.50 -16.48
N SER A 344 27.19 15.52 -16.66
CA SER A 344 26.08 15.62 -17.59
C SER A 344 24.97 16.54 -17.07
N ALA A 345 24.66 16.49 -15.77
CA ALA A 345 23.72 17.37 -15.09
C ALA A 345 24.21 18.82 -15.12
N VAL A 346 25.50 19.04 -14.84
CA VAL A 346 26.12 20.37 -14.96
C VAL A 346 26.01 20.90 -16.38
N THR A 347 26.26 20.06 -17.39
CA THR A 347 26.17 20.46 -18.81
C THR A 347 24.72 20.80 -19.20
N ARG A 348 23.75 19.94 -18.88
CA ARG A 348 22.31 20.18 -19.15
C ARG A 348 21.83 21.48 -18.52
N ALA A 349 22.17 21.73 -17.26
CA ALA A 349 21.79 22.94 -16.57
C ALA A 349 22.39 24.20 -17.21
N ARG A 350 23.64 24.12 -17.70
CA ARG A 350 24.28 25.23 -18.43
C ARG A 350 23.57 25.51 -19.74
N THR A 351 23.20 24.45 -20.47
CA THR A 351 22.42 24.57 -21.70
C THR A 351 21.04 25.18 -21.43
N SER A 352 20.36 24.79 -20.35
CA SER A 352 19.06 25.37 -19.96
C SER A 352 19.18 26.88 -19.75
N LEU A 353 20.18 27.33 -18.98
CA LEU A 353 20.43 28.75 -18.76
C LEU A 353 20.78 29.52 -20.04
N SER A 354 21.61 28.93 -20.93
CA SER A 354 21.96 29.60 -22.19
C SER A 354 20.81 29.67 -23.19
N THR A 355 19.85 28.75 -23.08
CA THR A 355 18.69 28.68 -24.00
C THR A 355 17.53 29.54 -23.49
N GLY A 356 17.33 29.59 -22.17
CA GLY A 356 16.29 30.41 -21.54
C GLY A 356 16.61 31.92 -21.48
N TRP A 357 17.86 32.32 -21.76
CA TRP A 357 18.28 33.72 -21.72
C TRP A 357 19.01 34.15 -22.98
N GLU A 358 18.33 34.96 -23.78
CA GLU A 358 18.83 35.56 -25.03
C GLU A 358 19.67 36.84 -24.82
N ASP A 359 19.78 37.36 -23.58
CA ASP A 359 20.43 38.65 -23.30
C ASP A 359 21.86 38.50 -22.73
N GLU A 360 22.85 39.14 -23.39
CA GLU A 360 24.30 39.10 -23.15
C GLU A 360 24.79 39.65 -21.78
N THR A 361 23.92 39.83 -20.79
CA THR A 361 24.22 40.64 -19.59
C THR A 361 24.29 39.88 -18.26
N LEU A 362 24.18 38.55 -18.25
CA LEU A 362 24.38 37.76 -17.03
C LEU A 362 25.86 37.41 -16.85
N PRO A 363 26.52 37.89 -15.76
CA PRO A 363 27.88 37.47 -15.46
C PRO A 363 27.91 35.95 -15.22
N ALA A 364 28.94 35.29 -15.76
CA ALA A 364 29.10 33.84 -15.61
C ALA A 364 29.06 33.45 -14.11
N PRO A 365 28.21 32.50 -13.71
CA PRO A 365 28.12 32.08 -12.31
C PRO A 365 29.43 31.44 -11.87
N VAL A 366 29.80 31.67 -10.61
CA VAL A 366 30.90 30.96 -9.96
C VAL A 366 30.37 29.60 -9.52
N LEU A 367 30.90 28.55 -10.14
CA LEU A 367 30.53 27.17 -9.89
C LEU A 367 31.43 26.58 -8.79
N GLY A 368 30.82 26.01 -7.75
CA GLY A 368 31.52 25.22 -6.74
C GLY A 368 30.60 24.12 -6.22
N ASP A 369 31.03 22.86 -6.27
CA ASP A 369 30.20 21.69 -5.94
C ASP A 369 28.81 21.78 -6.61
N ASN A 370 27.74 21.71 -5.82
CA ASN A 370 26.35 21.85 -6.24
C ASN A 370 25.84 23.31 -6.15
N HIS A 371 26.70 24.30 -5.90
CA HIS A 371 26.34 25.70 -5.74
C HIS A 371 26.74 26.55 -6.95
N TRP A 372 25.77 27.28 -7.47
CA TRP A 372 25.94 28.23 -8.56
C TRP A 372 25.69 29.63 -8.02
N THR A 373 26.77 30.38 -7.82
CA THR A 373 26.70 31.69 -7.15
C THR A 373 26.82 32.81 -8.17
N LEU A 374 25.96 33.82 -8.04
CA LEU A 374 25.98 35.07 -8.81
C LEU A 374 26.32 36.23 -7.85
N PRO A 375 27.62 36.48 -7.57
CA PRO A 375 28.03 37.38 -6.49
C PRO A 375 27.56 38.82 -6.71
N ALA A 376 27.55 39.28 -7.97
CA ALA A 376 27.13 40.63 -8.33
C ALA A 376 25.64 40.93 -8.02
N ARG A 377 24.83 39.89 -7.81
CA ARG A 377 23.38 40.01 -7.56
C ARG A 377 22.97 39.50 -6.18
N GLY A 378 23.91 38.92 -5.41
CA GLY A 378 23.58 38.29 -4.13
C GLY A 378 22.60 37.11 -4.29
N LEU A 379 22.71 36.35 -5.38
CA LEU A 379 21.86 35.18 -5.66
C LEU A 379 22.70 33.90 -5.73
N GLN A 380 22.11 32.79 -5.31
CA GLN A 380 22.72 31.47 -5.40
C GLN A 380 21.65 30.44 -5.74
N LEU A 381 21.93 29.58 -6.72
CA LEU A 381 21.16 28.36 -6.93
C LEU A 381 21.93 27.18 -6.35
N ARG A 382 21.22 26.23 -5.76
CA ARG A 382 21.80 24.98 -5.28
C ARG A 382 21.11 23.78 -5.90
N TYR A 383 21.88 22.82 -6.38
CA TYR A 383 21.36 21.61 -7.01
C TYR A 383 21.15 20.50 -5.98
N GLY A 384 19.91 20.02 -5.89
CA GLY A 384 19.51 18.90 -5.03
C GLY A 384 19.75 17.54 -5.69
N ARG A 385 19.73 16.49 -4.86
CA ARG A 385 19.85 15.10 -5.34
C ARG A 385 18.56 14.59 -6.00
N ASP A 386 17.47 15.32 -5.80
CA ASP A 386 16.16 15.17 -6.43
C ASP A 386 16.09 15.79 -7.84
N ALA A 387 17.23 16.21 -8.39
CA ALA A 387 17.34 16.87 -9.69
C ALA A 387 16.52 18.17 -9.80
N ARG A 388 16.43 18.92 -8.69
CA ARG A 388 15.82 20.26 -8.64
C ARG A 388 16.81 21.34 -8.20
N TRP A 389 16.49 22.58 -8.56
CA TRP A 389 17.24 23.79 -8.26
C TRP A 389 16.56 24.58 -7.16
N TYR A 390 17.30 24.85 -6.10
CA TYR A 390 16.84 25.53 -4.91
C TYR A 390 17.36 26.98 -4.92
N PRO A 391 16.47 27.98 -4.91
CA PRO A 391 16.86 29.40 -4.96
C PRO A 391 17.23 29.95 -3.58
N TYR A 392 18.36 30.68 -3.52
CA TYR A 392 18.87 31.36 -2.33
C TYR A 392 19.21 32.83 -2.62
N ARG A 393 19.01 33.69 -1.62
CA ARG A 393 19.37 35.12 -1.63
C ARG A 393 20.27 35.45 -0.45
N ASP A 394 21.29 36.26 -0.70
CA ASP A 394 22.16 36.75 0.36
C ASP A 394 21.43 37.79 1.22
N ARG A 395 21.46 37.58 2.53
CA ARG A 395 20.99 38.54 3.54
C ARG A 395 22.13 38.78 4.51
N SER A 396 22.85 39.88 4.31
CA SER A 396 23.96 40.30 5.18
C SER A 396 25.10 39.26 5.27
N GLY A 397 25.48 38.64 4.15
CA GLY A 397 26.55 37.63 4.10
C GLY A 397 26.12 36.20 4.47
N THR A 398 24.80 35.97 4.61
CA THR A 398 24.23 34.64 4.83
C THR A 398 23.22 34.31 3.74
N TRP A 399 23.35 33.12 3.13
CA TRP A 399 22.41 32.62 2.13
C TRP A 399 21.12 32.11 2.77
N TRP A 400 19.98 32.68 2.38
CA TRP A 400 18.64 32.26 2.83
C TRP A 400 17.84 31.67 1.68
N PRO A 401 17.06 30.59 1.90
CA PRO A 401 16.10 30.09 0.93
C PRO A 401 15.14 31.20 0.51
N ALA A 402 14.82 31.25 -0.78
CA ALA A 402 14.10 32.37 -1.38
C ALA A 402 12.94 31.95 -2.28
N GLY A 403 12.53 30.68 -2.24
CA GLY A 403 11.40 30.18 -3.03
C GLY A 403 11.38 28.65 -3.14
N PRO A 404 10.32 28.10 -3.76
CA PRO A 404 10.20 26.66 -4.02
C PRO A 404 11.24 26.18 -5.03
N PRO A 405 11.60 24.87 -5.01
CA PRO A 405 12.54 24.30 -5.96
C PRO A 405 11.90 24.06 -7.34
N THR A 406 12.68 24.19 -8.40
CA THR A 406 12.22 23.97 -9.80
C THR A 406 13.13 22.98 -10.53
N HIS A 407 12.66 22.40 -11.64
CA HIS A 407 13.52 21.55 -12.49
C HIS A 407 14.38 22.37 -13.47
N ASP A 408 13.94 23.58 -13.81
CA ASP A 408 14.66 24.48 -14.72
C ASP A 408 15.38 25.59 -13.95
N PRO A 409 16.73 25.64 -14.01
CA PRO A 409 17.50 26.68 -13.35
C PRO A 409 17.21 28.08 -13.90
N ALA A 410 16.77 28.22 -15.16
CA ALA A 410 16.43 29.52 -15.74
C ALA A 410 15.17 30.08 -15.08
N LEU A 411 14.15 29.23 -14.90
CA LEU A 411 12.92 29.58 -14.19
C LEU A 411 13.22 30.00 -12.74
N ALA A 412 14.01 29.21 -12.00
CA ALA A 412 14.37 29.52 -10.61
C ALA A 412 15.05 30.89 -10.48
N LEU A 413 15.90 31.27 -11.44
CA LEU A 413 16.55 32.57 -11.43
C LEU A 413 15.62 33.71 -11.87
N SER A 414 14.71 33.47 -12.83
CA SER A 414 13.74 34.49 -13.25
C SER A 414 12.82 34.90 -12.09
N GLU A 415 12.29 33.93 -11.34
CA GLU A 415 11.47 34.19 -10.15
C GLU A 415 12.25 34.98 -9.08
N LEU A 416 13.55 34.70 -8.93
CA LEU A 416 14.44 35.44 -8.03
C LEU A 416 14.76 36.87 -8.48
N LEU A 417 14.57 37.22 -9.75
CA LEU A 417 14.82 38.56 -10.30
C LEU A 417 13.55 39.41 -10.33
N GLU A 418 12.38 38.79 -10.43
CA GLU A 418 11.07 39.46 -10.45
C GLU A 418 10.54 39.83 -9.06
N GLY A 419 10.96 39.11 -8.00
CA GLY A 419 10.61 39.39 -6.60
C GLY A 419 11.74 40.03 -5.78
#